data_AF-A0A534LGI9-F1
#
_entry.id   AF-A0A534LGI9-F1
#
_cell.length_a   1.000
_cell.length_b   1.000
_cell.length_c   1.000
_cell.angle_alpha   90.00
_cell.angle_beta   90.00
_cell.angle_gamma   90.00
#
_symmetry.space_group_name_H-M   'P 1'
#
loop_
_entity.id
_entity.type
_entity.pdbx_description
1 polymer ?
#
loop_
_entity_poly.entity_id
_entity_poly.type
_entity_poly.pdbx_seq_one_letter_code
_entity_poly.pdbx_strand_id
1 'polypeptide(L)'
;MQASPPQYPGAPYYPMATENLLKKRYVLALNALGLLALWLATIIVIWTSDRNALGFARFLAISGGLIAAFGSIAGALGSKRTSDMQNLGLLVWGGLVLAFTISVLTWIGR
;
A
#
# COMPACT_ATOMS: atom_id res chain seq x y z
N MET A 1 48.81 -7.71 -36.82
CA MET A 1 47.48 -8.26 -36.51
C MET A 1 47.13 -7.84 -35.10
N GLN A 2 46.15 -6.96 -34.94
CA GLN A 2 45.80 -6.38 -33.64
C GLN A 2 44.86 -7.36 -32.92
N ALA A 3 45.31 -7.92 -31.80
CA ALA A 3 44.54 -8.88 -31.03
C ALA A 3 43.30 -8.18 -30.44
N SER A 4 42.10 -8.66 -30.78
CA SER A 4 40.87 -8.22 -30.15
C SER A 4 40.88 -8.59 -28.66
N PRO A 5 40.39 -7.71 -27.77
CA PRO A 5 40.39 -7.99 -26.34
C PRO A 5 39.48 -9.20 -26.01
N PRO A 6 39.79 -9.96 -24.94
CA PRO A 6 39.02 -11.14 -24.57
C PRO A 6 37.56 -10.78 -24.28
N GLN A 7 36.62 -11.42 -24.98
CA GLN A 7 35.19 -11.31 -24.67
C GLN A 7 34.87 -12.19 -23.47
N TYR A 8 34.57 -11.57 -22.33
CA TYR A 8 34.06 -12.29 -21.17
C TYR A 8 32.57 -12.59 -21.37
N PRO A 9 32.09 -13.82 -21.04
CA PRO A 9 30.66 -14.11 -21.02
C PRO A 9 29.94 -13.08 -20.15
N GLY A 10 28.91 -12.43 -20.71
CA GLY A 10 28.10 -11.47 -19.97
C GLY A 10 27.57 -12.10 -18.68
N ALA A 11 27.48 -11.30 -17.61
CA ALA A 11 26.96 -11.78 -16.33
C ALA A 11 25.60 -12.47 -16.55
N PRO A 12 25.36 -13.66 -15.96
CA PRO A 12 24.08 -14.34 -16.09
C PRO A 12 22.97 -13.41 -15.61
N TYR A 13 21.96 -13.18 -16.46
CA TYR A 13 20.76 -12.47 -16.03
C TYR A 13 19.97 -13.39 -15.11
N TYR A 14 19.99 -13.09 -13.81
CA TYR A 14 19.10 -13.72 -12.85
C TYR A 14 17.80 -12.91 -12.83
N PRO A 15 16.65 -13.48 -13.25
CA PRO A 15 15.37 -12.80 -13.08
C PRO A 15 15.15 -12.54 -11.60
N MET A 16 14.81 -11.30 -11.24
CA MET A 16 14.45 -10.99 -9.86
C MET A 16 13.23 -11.83 -9.48
N ALA A 17 13.39 -12.74 -8.52
CA ALA A 17 12.24 -13.42 -7.94
C ALA A 17 11.26 -12.36 -7.41
N THR A 18 9.97 -12.51 -7.74
CA THR A 18 8.89 -11.62 -7.28
C THR A 18 8.85 -11.46 -5.76
N GLU A 19 9.40 -12.43 -5.02
CA GLU A 19 9.66 -12.39 -3.59
C GLU A 19 10.50 -11.19 -3.11
N ASN A 20 11.37 -10.64 -3.97
CA ASN A 20 12.15 -9.46 -3.63
C ASN A 20 11.35 -8.15 -3.73
N LEU A 21 10.18 -8.17 -4.36
CA LEU A 21 9.32 -7.00 -4.53
C LEU A 21 8.45 -6.75 -3.28
N LEU A 22 8.04 -7.80 -2.56
CA LEU A 22 7.15 -7.73 -1.39
C LEU A 22 7.92 -7.87 -0.06
N LYS A 23 8.60 -6.78 0.33
CA LYS A 23 9.29 -6.68 1.63
C LYS A 23 8.37 -6.11 2.71
N LYS A 24 8.53 -6.56 3.96
CA LYS A 24 7.79 -6.05 5.14
C LYS A 24 7.78 -4.52 5.24
N ARG A 25 8.92 -3.89 4.92
CA ARG A 25 9.06 -2.41 4.90
C ARG A 25 8.13 -1.71 3.91
N TYR A 26 7.81 -2.33 2.77
CA TYR A 26 6.90 -1.76 1.79
C TYR A 26 5.45 -1.89 2.25
N VAL A 27 5.08 -3.05 2.82
CA VAL A 27 3.75 -3.24 3.43
C VAL A 27 3.52 -2.21 4.55
N LEU A 28 4.53 -1.98 5.39
CA LEU A 28 4.49 -0.95 6.43
C LEU A 28 4.35 0.45 5.83
N ALA A 29 5.15 0.80 4.82
CA ALA A 29 5.11 2.12 4.19
C ALA A 29 3.74 2.39 3.53
N LEU A 30 3.18 1.41 2.81
CA LEU A 30 1.86 1.53 2.19
C LEU A 30 0.77 1.72 3.25
N ASN A 31 0.84 0.98 4.36
CA ASN A 31 -0.08 1.17 5.48
C ASN A 31 0.06 2.55 6.12
N ALA A 32 1.27 3.02 6.38
CA ALA A 32 1.51 4.34 6.94
C ALA A 32 0.97 5.46 6.02
N LEU A 33 1.21 5.37 4.71
CA LEU A 33 0.70 6.33 3.74
C LEU A 33 -0.83 6.31 3.65
N GLY A 34 -1.44 5.11 3.63
CA GLY A 34 -2.88 4.99 3.58
C GLY A 34 -3.57 5.49 4.84
N LEU A 35 -3.01 5.19 6.02
CA LEU A 35 -3.50 5.73 7.30
C LEU A 35 -3.34 7.24 7.39
N LEU A 36 -2.23 7.81 6.91
CA LEU A 36 -2.03 9.25 6.86
C LEU A 36 -3.09 9.92 5.99
N ALA A 37 -3.37 9.37 4.82
CA ALA A 37 -4.41 9.89 3.93
C ALA A 37 -5.82 9.79 4.56
N LEU A 38 -6.14 8.68 5.24
CA LEU A 38 -7.41 8.53 5.97
C LEU A 38 -7.53 9.50 7.15
N TRP A 39 -6.44 9.73 7.88
CA TRP A 39 -6.39 10.71 8.96
C TRP A 39 -6.62 12.14 8.44
N LEU A 40 -5.95 12.52 7.33
CA LEU A 40 -6.16 13.81 6.68
C LEU A 40 -7.59 13.98 6.18
N ALA A 41 -8.17 12.95 5.54
CA ALA A 41 -9.57 12.97 5.11
C ALA A 41 -10.51 13.21 6.30
N THR A 42 -10.26 12.54 7.41
CA THR A 42 -11.05 12.66 8.65
C THR A 42 -10.96 14.06 9.24
N ILE A 43 -9.76 14.65 9.30
CA ILE A 43 -9.57 16.03 9.75
C ILE A 43 -10.34 17.00 8.87
N ILE A 44 -10.22 16.88 7.55
CA ILE A 44 -10.91 17.79 6.64
C ILE A 44 -12.42 17.76 6.91
N VAL A 45 -13.01 16.57 7.02
CA VAL A 45 -14.45 16.38 7.29
C VAL A 45 -14.90 16.99 8.62
N ILE A 46 -14.07 16.93 9.66
CA ILE A 46 -14.39 17.53 10.97
C ILE A 46 -14.40 19.06 10.90
N TRP A 47 -13.48 19.64 10.14
CA TRP A 47 -13.15 21.07 10.23
C TRP A 47 -13.73 21.92 9.11
N THR A 48 -14.38 21.32 8.10
CA THR A 48 -14.93 22.06 6.96
C THR A 48 -16.28 21.55 6.50
N SER A 49 -17.04 22.47 5.90
CA SER A 49 -18.23 22.15 5.10
C SER A 49 -18.07 22.58 3.64
N ASP A 50 -16.87 23.03 3.25
CA ASP A 50 -16.56 23.41 1.87
C ASP A 50 -16.60 22.19 0.94
N ARG A 51 -17.34 22.30 -0.18
CA ARG A 51 -17.56 21.19 -1.09
C ARG A 51 -16.28 20.70 -1.77
N ASN A 52 -15.34 21.59 -2.09
CA ASN A 52 -14.09 21.22 -2.74
C ASN A 52 -13.19 20.48 -1.74
N ALA A 53 -13.09 20.98 -0.51
CA ALA A 53 -12.35 20.33 0.56
C ALA A 53 -12.92 18.93 0.88
N LEU A 54 -14.25 18.79 0.95
CA LEU A 54 -14.90 17.48 1.11
C LEU A 54 -14.67 16.58 -0.11
N GLY A 55 -14.63 17.13 -1.32
CA GLY A 55 -14.23 16.40 -2.53
C GLY A 55 -12.81 15.83 -2.43
N PHE A 56 -11.86 16.64 -1.96
CA PHE A 56 -10.49 16.21 -1.72
C PHE A 56 -10.40 15.16 -0.59
N ALA A 57 -11.18 15.31 0.47
CA ALA A 57 -11.27 14.32 1.54
C ALA A 57 -11.78 12.96 1.04
N ARG A 58 -12.76 12.93 0.11
CA ARG A 58 -13.21 11.68 -0.54
C ARG A 58 -12.08 11.03 -1.33
N PHE A 59 -11.34 11.81 -2.10
CA PHE A 59 -10.19 11.32 -2.86
C PHE A 59 -9.13 10.71 -1.92
N LEU A 60 -8.77 11.40 -0.83
CA LEU A 60 -7.82 10.91 0.16
C LEU A 60 -8.31 9.63 0.85
N ALA A 61 -9.58 9.57 1.25
CA ALA A 61 -10.14 8.39 1.89
C ALA A 61 -10.13 7.18 0.96
N ILE A 62 -10.56 7.33 -0.29
CA ILE A 62 -10.59 6.23 -1.28
C ILE A 62 -9.16 5.77 -1.59
N SER A 63 -8.29 6.69 -2.00
CA SER A 63 -6.92 6.34 -2.38
C SER A 63 -6.13 5.76 -1.20
N GLY A 64 -6.19 6.40 -0.04
CA GLY A 64 -5.53 5.96 1.18
C GLY A 64 -6.04 4.59 1.66
N GLY A 65 -7.36 4.42 1.71
CA GLY A 65 -8.00 3.16 2.06
C GLY A 65 -7.59 2.01 1.16
N LEU A 66 -7.62 2.22 -0.17
CA LEU A 66 -7.21 1.22 -1.14
C LEU A 66 -5.71 0.88 -1.03
N ILE A 67 -4.84 1.89 -0.87
CA ILE A 67 -3.40 1.69 -0.75
C ILE A 67 -3.07 0.84 0.49
N ALA A 68 -3.62 1.17 1.65
CA ALA A 68 -3.36 0.43 2.88
C ALA A 68 -4.01 -0.97 2.85
N ALA A 69 -5.25 -1.09 2.35
CA ALA A 69 -5.93 -2.39 2.26
C ALA A 69 -5.22 -3.34 1.30
N PHE A 70 -4.94 -2.90 0.07
CA PHE A 70 -4.23 -3.74 -0.91
C PHE A 70 -2.77 -3.97 -0.53
N GLY A 71 -2.10 -3.00 0.07
CA GLY A 71 -0.75 -3.21 0.63
C GLY A 71 -0.73 -4.31 1.67
N SER A 72 -1.78 -4.39 2.51
CA SER A 72 -1.93 -5.43 3.52
C SER A 72 -2.27 -6.79 2.92
N ILE A 73 -3.20 -6.85 1.96
CA ILE A 73 -3.55 -8.09 1.24
C ILE A 73 -2.34 -8.63 0.46
N ALA A 74 -1.60 -7.77 -0.22
CA ALA A 74 -0.38 -8.15 -0.92
C ALA A 74 0.68 -8.68 0.06
N GLY A 75 0.81 -8.06 1.24
CA GLY A 75 1.65 -8.57 2.32
C GLY A 75 1.21 -9.94 2.84
N ALA A 76 -0.10 -10.17 2.97
CA ALA A 76 -0.66 -11.44 3.43
C ALA A 76 -0.46 -12.59 2.42
N LEU A 77 -0.56 -12.30 1.12
CA LEU A 77 -0.45 -13.31 0.05
C LEU A 77 0.99 -13.56 -0.41
N GLY A 78 1.85 -12.55 -0.37
CA GLY A 78 3.13 -12.58 -1.09
C GLY A 78 4.37 -12.89 -0.25
N SER A 79 4.26 -12.98 1.07
CA SER A 79 5.43 -13.05 1.94
C SER A 79 5.67 -14.47 2.48
N LYS A 80 6.70 -15.15 1.97
CA LYS A 80 7.25 -16.38 2.58
C LYS A 80 8.00 -16.14 3.90
N ARG A 81 8.12 -14.87 4.33
CA ARG A 81 8.87 -14.43 5.52
C ARG A 81 7.96 -14.03 6.69
N THR A 82 6.65 -14.21 6.53
CA THR A 82 5.62 -13.98 7.54
C THR A 82 4.99 -15.32 7.90
N SER A 83 4.69 -15.52 9.18
CA SER A 83 3.96 -16.72 9.61
C SER A 83 2.50 -16.64 9.17
N ASP A 84 1.80 -17.78 9.15
CA ASP A 84 0.37 -17.83 8.81
C ASP A 84 -0.46 -16.90 9.69
N MET A 85 -0.12 -16.78 10.97
CA MET A 85 -0.75 -15.84 11.91
C MET A 85 -0.54 -14.37 11.51
N GLN A 86 0.65 -14.02 11.01
CA GLN A 86 0.95 -12.67 10.51
C GLN A 86 0.20 -12.37 9.21
N ASN A 87 0.06 -13.37 8.33
CA ASN A 87 -0.69 -13.23 7.08
C ASN A 87 -2.20 -13.05 7.36
N LEU A 88 -2.75 -13.84 8.28
CA LEU A 88 -4.12 -13.67 8.74
C LEU A 88 -4.34 -12.30 9.40
N GLY A 89 -3.38 -11.85 10.23
CA GLY A 89 -3.41 -10.52 10.81
C GLY A 89 -3.43 -9.41 9.75
N LEU A 90 -2.62 -9.51 8.71
CA LEU A 90 -2.61 -8.55 7.59
C LEU A 90 -3.92 -8.57 6.79
N LEU A 91 -4.52 -9.74 6.59
CA LEU A 91 -5.82 -9.86 5.92
C LEU A 91 -6.93 -9.19 6.72
N VAL A 92 -7.03 -9.50 8.02
CA VAL A 92 -7.99 -8.87 8.94
C VAL A 92 -7.78 -7.36 9.00
N TRP A 93 -6.52 -6.94 9.11
CA TRP A 93 -6.16 -5.52 9.10
C TRP A 93 -6.59 -4.82 7.80
N GLY A 94 -6.36 -5.43 6.64
CA GLY A 94 -6.85 -4.90 5.36
C GLY A 94 -8.38 -4.72 5.34
N GLY A 95 -9.12 -5.68 5.90
CA GLY A 95 -10.57 -5.57 6.08
C GLY A 95 -10.98 -4.42 7.02
N LEU A 96 -10.29 -4.26 8.14
CA LEU A 96 -10.54 -3.16 9.09
C LEU A 96 -10.29 -1.79 8.46
N VAL A 97 -9.21 -1.65 7.68
CA VAL A 97 -8.91 -0.42 6.93
C VAL A 97 -10.06 -0.10 5.97
N LEU A 98 -10.56 -1.08 5.20
CA LEU A 98 -11.69 -0.86 4.29
C LEU A 98 -12.97 -0.45 5.04
N ALA A 99 -13.28 -1.11 6.16
CA ALA A 99 -14.44 -0.77 6.97
C ALA A 99 -14.34 0.67 7.52
N PHE A 100 -13.15 1.08 7.97
CA PHE A 100 -12.89 2.45 8.40
C PHE A 100 -13.02 3.45 7.24
N THR A 101 -12.48 3.12 6.06
CA THR A 101 -12.64 3.95 4.85
C THR A 101 -14.10 4.16 4.50
N ILE A 102 -14.93 3.11 4.52
CA ILE A 102 -16.38 3.23 4.29
C ILE A 102 -17.04 4.13 5.35
N SER A 103 -16.63 4.00 6.60
CA SER A 103 -17.15 4.83 7.70
C SER A 103 -16.83 6.31 7.48
N VAL A 104 -15.58 6.63 7.11
CA VAL A 104 -15.17 7.99 6.75
C VAL A 104 -15.97 8.50 5.55
N LEU A 105 -16.08 7.73 4.47
CA LEU A 105 -16.85 8.13 3.28
C LEU A 105 -18.31 8.40 3.58
N THR A 106 -18.92 7.58 4.43
CA THR A 106 -20.30 7.77 4.89
C THR A 106 -20.43 9.07 5.68
N TRP A 107 -19.42 9.43 6.49
CA TRP A 107 -19.40 10.69 7.22
C TRP A 107 -19.28 11.91 6.28
N ILE A 108 -18.43 11.84 5.24
CA ILE A 108 -18.34 12.92 4.23
C ILE A 108 -19.63 13.08 3.41
N GLY A 109 -20.45 12.04 3.34
CA GLY A 109 -21.73 12.04 2.63
C GLY A 109 -22.89 12.66 3.39
N ARG A 110 -22.72 12.92 4.69
CA ARG A 110 -23.71 13.64 5.53
C ARG A 110 -23.57 15.14 5.35
#